data_AF-A0A966YXI5-F1
#
_entry.id   AF-A0A966YXI5-F1
#
_cell.length_a   1.000
_cell.length_b   1.000
_cell.length_c   1.000
_cell.angle_alpha   90.00
_cell.angle_beta   90.00
_cell.angle_gamma   90.00
#
_symmetry.space_group_name_H-M   'P 1'
#
loop_
_entity.id
_entity.type
_entity.pdbx_description
1 polymer ?
#
loop_
_entity_poly.entity_id
_entity_poly.type
_entity_poly.pdbx_seq_one_letter_code
_entity_poly.pdbx_strand_id
1 'polypeptide(L)' 'MRIMIVTDAWEPQVNGVVRTLKQTTYELQKMGHQVEMITPTEFKTIPCPTYPDISLSILPG' A
#
# COMPACT_ATOMS: atom_id res chain seq x y z
N MET A 1 1.32 8.87 17.21
CA MET A 1 2.56 8.11 16.89
C MET A 1 2.93 8.37 15.44
N ARG A 2 4.15 8.02 15.01
CA ARG A 2 4.51 7.97 13.60
C ARG A 2 4.42 6.51 13.15
N ILE A 3 3.58 6.24 12.16
CA ILE A 3 3.24 4.90 11.69
C ILE A 3 3.58 4.84 10.21
N MET A 4 4.32 3.82 9.80
CA MET A 4 4.64 3.55 8.41
C MET A 4 3.97 2.25 8.00
N ILE A 5 3.15 2.29 6.95
CA ILE A 5 2.48 1.12 6.39
C ILE A 5 3.11 0.84 5.04
N VAL A 6 3.73 -0.34 4.91
CA VAL A 6 4.33 -0.82 3.66
C VAL A 6 3.44 -1.91 3.09
N THR A 7 3.00 -1.76 1.84
CA THR A 7 2.08 -2.72 1.19
C THR A 7 2.38 -2.88 -0.29
N ASP A 8 2.10 -4.07 -0.82
CA ASP A 8 2.04 -4.40 -2.25
C ASP A 8 0.65 -4.15 -2.88
N ALA A 9 -0.36 -3.90 -2.04
CA ALA A 9 -1.74 -3.68 -2.45
C ALA A 9 -2.11 -2.20 -2.32
N TRP A 10 -2.08 -1.48 -3.45
CA TRP A 10 -2.48 -0.07 -3.51
C TRP A 10 -3.25 0.25 -4.79
N GLU A 11 -3.70 1.50 -4.93
CA GLU A 11 -4.29 1.98 -6.17
C GLU A 11 -3.36 1.73 -7.37
N PRO A 12 -3.88 1.31 -8.53
CA PRO A 12 -5.28 1.30 -8.96
C PRO A 12 -6.10 0.03 -8.56
N GLN A 13 -5.55 -0.90 -7.78
CA GLN A 13 -6.29 -2.11 -7.39
C GLN A 13 -7.54 -1.75 -6.55
N VAL A 14 -8.66 -2.43 -6.79
CA VAL A 14 -9.96 -2.16 -6.13
C VAL A 14 -10.39 -3.32 -5.21
N ASN A 15 -9.41 -4.02 -4.62
CA ASN A 15 -9.68 -5.17 -3.76
C ASN A 15 -9.96 -4.77 -2.30
N GLY A 16 -10.39 -5.75 -1.49
CA GLY A 16 -10.71 -5.54 -0.08
C GLY A 16 -9.52 -5.07 0.77
N VAL A 17 -8.28 -5.39 0.36
CA VAL A 17 -7.06 -4.97 1.08
C VAL A 17 -6.87 -3.47 0.94
N VAL A 18 -6.93 -2.94 -0.29
CA VAL A 18 -6.81 -1.49 -0.56
C VAL A 18 -7.87 -0.70 0.23
N ARG A 19 -9.13 -1.19 0.24
CA ARG A 19 -10.22 -0.55 0.98
C ARG A 19 -9.96 -0.55 2.49
N THR A 20 -9.48 -1.67 3.03
CA THR A 20 -9.17 -1.80 4.45
C THR A 20 -8.04 -0.85 4.83
N LEU A 21 -6.94 -0.85 4.08
CA LEU A 21 -5.79 0.03 4.35
C LEU A 21 -6.17 1.51 4.29
N LYS A 22 -6.98 1.93 3.31
CA LYS A 22 -7.51 3.31 3.26
C LYS A 22 -8.31 3.67 4.51
N GLN A 23 -9.22 2.80 4.93
CA GLN A 23 -10.04 3.05 6.12
C GLN A 23 -9.19 3.06 7.40
N THR A 24 -8.24 2.13 7.52
CA THR A 24 -7.31 2.07 8.65
C THR A 24 -6.46 3.34 8.73
N THR A 25 -5.88 3.79 7.62
CA THR A 25 -5.12 5.03 7.56
C THR A 25 -5.99 6.23 7.95
N TYR A 26 -7.22 6.31 7.44
CA TYR A 26 -8.16 7.37 7.78
C TYR A 26 -8.49 7.41 9.30
N GLU A 27 -8.82 6.27 9.91
CA GLU A 27 -9.13 6.23 11.34
C GLU A 27 -7.89 6.51 12.21
N LEU A 28 -6.71 6.01 11.84
CA LEU A 28 -5.46 6.31 12.55
C LEU A 28 -5.11 7.80 12.50
N GLN A 29 -5.29 8.45 11.34
CA GLN A 29 -5.10 9.89 11.20
C GLN A 29 -6.10 10.67 12.06
N LYS A 30 -7.37 10.24 12.09
CA LYS A 30 -8.42 10.81 12.95
C LYS A 30 -8.10 10.67 14.44
N MET A 31 -7.40 9.61 14.84
CA MET A 31 -6.88 9.41 16.20
C MET A 31 -5.62 10.27 16.51
N GLY A 32 -5.20 11.15 15.59
CA GLY A 32 -4.05 12.04 15.77
C GLY A 32 -2.70 11.36 15.52
N HIS A 33 -2.66 10.26 14.77
CA HIS A 33 -1.41 9.63 14.35
C HIS A 33 -0.94 10.15 13.00
N GLN A 34 0.38 10.29 12.84
CA GLN A 34 0.98 10.53 11.53
C GLN A 34 1.15 9.18 10.85
N VAL A 35 0.53 9.02 9.68
CA VAL A 35 0.59 7.78 8.90
C VAL A 35 1.19 8.09 7.55
N GLU A 36 2.29 7.41 7.24
CA GLU A 36 2.95 7.43 5.94
C GLU A 36 2.79 6.05 5.28
N MET A 37 2.54 6.05 3.97
CA MET A 37 2.34 4.83 3.18
C MET A 37 3.54 4.66 2.24
N ILE A 38 4.10 3.46 2.17
CA ILE A 38 5.03 3.06 1.11
C ILE A 38 4.29 2.05 0.23
N THR A 39 4.23 2.33 -1.06
CA THR A 39 3.35 1.62 -2.01
C THR A 39 4.10 1.29 -3.30
N PRO A 40 3.63 0.34 -4.12
CA PRO A 40 4.33 -0.01 -5.36
C PRO A 40 4.34 1.10 -6.39
N THR A 41 3.43 2.07 -6.27
CA THR A 41 3.32 3.25 -7.13
C THR A 41 4.60 4.10 -7.19
N GLU A 42 5.46 3.98 -6.17
CA GLU A 42 6.72 4.73 -6.05
C GLU A 42 7.90 4.02 -6.73
N PHE A 43 7.70 2.78 -7.22
CA PHE A 43 8.76 1.93 -7.74
C PHE A 43 8.44 1.37 -9.13
N LYS A 44 9.45 0.83 -9.80
CA LYS A 44 9.22 -0.02 -10.97
C LYS A 44 8.60 -1.33 -10.49
N THR A 45 7.57 -1.81 -11.17
CA THR A 45 6.86 -3.03 -10.78
C THR A 45 6.81 -4.06 -11.89
N ILE A 46 6.77 -5.33 -11.51
CA ILE A 46 6.46 -6.47 -12.40
C ILE A 46 5.24 -7.23 -11.86
N PRO A 47 4.44 -7.89 -12.72
CA PRO A 47 3.37 -8.76 -12.25
C PRO A 47 3.93 -9.95 -11.47
N CYS A 48 3.29 -10.33 -10.37
CA CYS A 48 3.67 -11.52 -9.61
C CYS A 48 3.46 -12.80 -10.46
N PRO A 49 4.40 -13.76 -10.50
CA PRO A 49 4.33 -14.91 -11.40
C PRO A 49 3.03 -15.74 -11.28
N THR A 50 2.51 -15.91 -10.07
CA THR A 50 1.28 -16.67 -9.80
C THR A 50 0.05 -15.78 -9.59
N TYR A 51 0.23 -14.47 -9.50
CA TYR A 51 -0.84 -13.49 -9.24
C TYR A 51 -0.59 -12.21 -10.06
N PRO A 52 -0.87 -12.20 -11.36
CA PRO A 52 -0.49 -11.09 -12.25
C PRO A 52 -1.07 -9.72 -11.84
N ASP A 53 -2.17 -9.71 -11.09
CA ASP A 53 -2.80 -8.50 -10.56
C ASP A 53 -2.02 -7.84 -9.40
N ILE A 54 -1.05 -8.56 -8.82
CA ILE A 54 -0.16 -8.06 -7.77
C ILE A 54 1.08 -7.43 -8.41
N SER A 55 1.28 -6.14 -8.17
CA SER A 55 2.43 -5.38 -8.64
C SER A 55 3.60 -5.49 -7.66
N LEU A 56 4.57 -6.36 -7.96
CA LEU A 56 5.78 -6.51 -7.15
C LEU A 56 6.79 -5.41 -7.47
N SER A 57 7.20 -4.64 -6.46
CA SER A 57 8.24 -3.62 -6.60
C SER A 57 9.62 -4.25 -6.79
N ILE A 58 10.34 -3.80 -7.80
CA ILE A 58 11.71 -4.23 -8.10
C ILE A 58 12.68 -3.07 -7.94
N LEU A 59 13.87 -3.37 -7.41
CA LEU A 59 14.89 -2.37 -7.06
C LEU A 59 14.38 -1.23 -6.14
N PRO A 60 13.67 -1.52 -5.02
CA PRO A 60 13.34 -0.49 -4.04
C PRO A 60 14.60 -0.16 -3.22
N GLY A 61 15.31 0.91 -3.59
CA GLY A 61 16.55 1.33 -2.93
C GLY A 61 17.17 2.57 -3.54
#